data_AF-G0QT76-F1
#
_entry.id   AF-G0QT76-F1
#
_cell.length_a   1.000
_cell.length_b   1.000
_cell.length_c   1.000
_cell.angle_alpha   90.00
_cell.angle_beta   90.00
_cell.angle_gamma   90.00
#
_symmetry.space_group_name_H-M   'P 1'
#
loop_
_entity.id
_entity.type
_entity.pdbx_description
1 polymer ?
#
loop_
_entity_poly.entity_id
_entity_poly.type
_entity_poly.pdbx_seq_one_letter_code
_entity_poly.pdbx_strand_id
1 'polypeptide(L)'
;MSIEEIARTVKLYAHSNRSNPDFFRLIENELFERELDVVNYRVVGTLLEGFSHSNLGSATLYNSLANTIKIAQHEIHPLELAKYAFYFSKTNENIKGGFGVYKIAEDKLKNILEVTDFEDIIKIVKYFVSQNIGSNAFLELVEKSLMKQYPGNDMGGIPPGYLVKLIKYTSKHYFQYNDKALFHKLEADAIKLIPFLTSQQVLTILWSYSRARRGSLDLYKKLEERILEIGIEKFQSHYLVKILTGMNIRNAFQSLNEQLLTPILKYMKSQIGKCKYSEALNFLYTLVEVPPYHLINEDGQRRNIQEEYDKLFVEFEYSYYKKAQYKYKIDETCQIYYAFCQNNFGSSSEFLSFIEQQLTPTSIPKPYFAKIIYSFTQHMKFSQALPLIPIIKELMKYGDIKYFFSHEDYIRICWSSLLLEQTIKNSQEIDQHDEDTAYLKNYSKK
;
A
#
# COMPACT_ATOMS: atom_id res chain seq x y z
N MET A 1 11.20 22.26 -27.58
CA MET A 1 11.62 21.64 -26.31
C MET A 1 12.67 20.59 -26.63
N SER A 2 13.90 20.62 -26.08
CA SER A 2 14.90 19.57 -26.26
C SER A 2 14.48 18.26 -25.56
N ILE A 3 15.15 17.13 -25.82
CA ILE A 3 14.87 15.87 -25.13
C ILE A 3 15.14 16.00 -23.62
N GLU A 4 16.18 16.73 -23.23
CA GLU A 4 16.51 17.04 -21.84
C GLU A 4 15.40 17.85 -21.16
N GLU A 5 14.85 18.84 -21.86
CA GLU A 5 13.74 19.65 -21.37
C GLU A 5 12.45 18.82 -21.25
N ILE A 6 12.19 17.91 -22.18
CA ILE A 6 11.08 16.95 -22.10
C ILE A 6 11.28 16.07 -20.86
N ALA A 7 12.45 15.44 -20.70
CA ALA A 7 12.75 14.57 -19.58
C ALA A 7 12.58 15.28 -18.24
N ARG A 8 13.10 16.51 -18.12
CA ARG A 8 12.93 17.35 -16.93
C ARG A 8 11.46 17.69 -16.68
N THR A 9 10.71 18.04 -17.73
CA THR A 9 9.28 18.34 -17.62
C THR A 9 8.49 17.13 -17.12
N VAL A 10 8.73 15.94 -17.66
CA VAL A 10 8.10 14.69 -17.21
C VAL A 10 8.41 14.44 -15.74
N LYS A 11 9.69 14.52 -15.35
CA LYS A 11 10.10 14.33 -13.95
C LYS A 11 9.42 15.32 -13.01
N LEU A 12 9.46 16.61 -13.32
CA LEU A 12 8.86 17.65 -12.49
C LEU A 12 7.32 17.51 -12.40
N TYR A 13 6.68 17.14 -13.52
CA TYR A 13 5.24 16.91 -13.56
C TYR A 13 4.84 15.72 -12.68
N ALA A 14 5.57 14.59 -12.80
CA ALA A 14 5.35 13.40 -11.98
C ALA A 14 5.55 13.70 -10.48
N HIS A 15 6.64 14.36 -10.11
CA HIS A 15 6.94 14.72 -8.71
C HIS A 15 5.99 15.79 -8.13
N SER A 16 5.25 16.51 -8.97
CA SER A 16 4.15 17.37 -8.55
C SER A 16 2.86 16.59 -8.22
N ASN A 17 2.94 15.26 -8.11
CA ASN A 17 1.84 14.31 -7.92
C ASN A 17 0.74 14.44 -9.00
N ARG A 18 1.14 14.75 -10.23
CA ARG A 18 0.25 14.77 -11.39
C ARG A 18 0.50 13.52 -12.23
N SER A 19 -0.56 12.75 -12.48
CA SER A 19 -0.52 11.52 -13.27
C SER A 19 -1.64 11.53 -14.31
N ASN A 20 -1.66 12.55 -15.17
CA ASN A 20 -2.63 12.65 -16.26
C ASN A 20 -2.18 11.75 -17.43
N PRO A 21 -2.88 10.65 -17.75
CA PRO A 21 -2.48 9.74 -18.82
C PRO A 21 -2.34 10.42 -20.19
N ASP A 22 -3.18 11.40 -20.51
CA ASP A 22 -3.13 12.11 -21.80
C ASP A 22 -1.85 12.93 -21.95
N PHE A 23 -1.41 13.58 -20.87
CA PHE A 23 -0.13 14.31 -20.86
C PHE A 23 1.04 13.36 -21.15
N PHE A 24 1.10 12.22 -20.44
CA PHE A 24 2.19 11.26 -20.63
C PHE A 24 2.14 10.63 -22.03
N ARG A 25 0.96 10.39 -22.59
CA ARG A 25 0.80 9.89 -23.96
C ARG A 25 1.26 10.91 -25.01
N LEU A 26 0.95 12.19 -24.82
CA LEU A 26 1.43 13.26 -25.71
C LEU A 26 2.95 13.37 -25.68
N ILE A 27 3.56 13.33 -24.48
CA ILE A 27 5.02 13.34 -24.36
C ILE A 27 5.64 12.11 -25.01
N GLU A 28 5.04 10.94 -24.82
CA GLU A 28 5.52 9.71 -25.43
C GLU A 28 5.47 9.77 -26.97
N ASN A 29 4.39 10.29 -27.56
CA ASN A 29 4.32 10.51 -29.01
C ASN A 29 5.40 11.50 -29.49
N GLU A 30 5.59 12.61 -28.79
CA GLU A 30 6.64 13.59 -29.10
C GLU A 30 8.04 12.96 -29.05
N LEU A 31 8.28 12.05 -28.11
CA LEU A 31 9.54 11.32 -28.02
C LEU A 31 9.73 10.39 -29.24
N PHE A 32 8.68 9.69 -29.68
CA PHE A 32 8.73 8.80 -30.84
C PHE A 32 8.90 9.54 -32.17
N GLU A 33 8.22 10.68 -32.35
CA GLU A 33 8.33 11.52 -33.56
C GLU A 33 9.75 12.06 -33.80
N ARG A 34 10.57 12.10 -32.75
CA ARG A 34 11.96 12.57 -32.79
C ARG A 34 12.99 11.46 -32.98
N GLU A 35 12.54 10.27 -33.38
CA GLU A 35 13.37 9.08 -33.59
C GLU A 35 14.18 8.70 -32.34
N LEU A 36 13.50 8.06 -31.38
CA LEU A 36 14.06 7.53 -30.13
C LEU A 36 15.33 6.67 -30.25
N ASP A 37 15.71 6.26 -31.46
CA ASP A 37 16.88 5.42 -31.73
C ASP A 37 18.18 6.05 -31.22
N VAL A 38 18.18 7.35 -30.90
CA VAL A 38 19.30 8.05 -30.24
C VAL A 38 18.85 8.86 -29.02
N VAL A 39 18.03 8.29 -28.12
CA VAL A 39 17.91 8.88 -26.77
C VAL A 39 19.28 8.88 -26.12
N ASN A 40 19.79 10.07 -25.80
CA ASN A 40 21.01 10.21 -25.04
C ASN A 40 20.88 9.44 -23.71
N TYR A 41 21.76 8.47 -23.44
CA TYR A 41 21.69 7.66 -22.22
C TYR A 41 21.67 8.53 -20.94
N ARG A 42 22.21 9.75 -21.00
CA ARG A 42 22.20 10.73 -19.91
C ARG A 42 20.79 11.18 -19.50
N VAL A 43 19.80 11.17 -20.41
CA VAL A 43 18.42 11.54 -20.09
C VAL A 43 17.55 10.36 -19.67
N VAL A 44 17.98 9.12 -19.97
CA VAL A 44 17.20 7.90 -19.73
C VAL A 44 16.80 7.78 -18.26
N GLY A 45 17.72 8.02 -17.33
CA GLY A 45 17.42 7.96 -15.90
C GLY A 45 16.33 8.95 -15.47
N THR A 46 16.29 10.14 -16.08
CA THR A 46 15.29 11.17 -15.79
C THR A 46 13.92 10.81 -16.36
N LEU A 47 13.89 10.28 -17.59
CA LEU A 47 12.65 9.78 -18.20
C LEU A 47 12.09 8.60 -17.40
N LEU A 48 12.91 7.59 -17.11
CA LEU A 48 12.51 6.43 -16.31
C LEU A 48 11.98 6.84 -14.94
N GLU A 49 12.65 7.79 -14.27
CA GLU A 49 12.18 8.29 -12.98
C GLU A 49 10.80 8.91 -13.09
N GLY A 50 10.56 9.77 -14.08
CA GLY A 50 9.28 10.45 -14.26
C GLY A 50 8.14 9.52 -14.64
N PHE A 51 8.32 8.69 -15.68
CA PHE A 51 7.31 7.74 -16.12
C PHE A 51 7.02 6.65 -15.07
N SER A 52 8.05 6.11 -14.41
CA SER A 52 7.85 5.11 -13.35
C SER A 52 7.21 5.67 -12.09
N HIS A 53 7.46 6.94 -11.75
CA HIS A 53 6.83 7.58 -10.59
C HIS A 53 5.32 7.69 -10.76
N SER A 54 4.85 7.96 -11.98
CA SER A 54 3.43 8.02 -12.30
C SER A 54 2.83 6.67 -12.69
N ASN A 55 3.63 5.61 -12.80
CA ASN A 55 3.23 4.28 -13.32
C ASN A 55 2.56 4.39 -14.71
N LEU A 56 3.17 5.15 -15.62
CA LEU A 56 2.68 5.41 -16.98
C LEU A 56 3.78 5.13 -18.01
N GLY A 57 3.41 5.24 -19.30
CA GLY A 57 4.26 4.97 -20.46
C GLY A 57 3.98 3.61 -21.09
N SER A 58 4.08 3.51 -22.41
CA SER A 58 3.84 2.25 -23.12
C SER A 58 5.01 1.28 -23.01
N ALA A 59 4.74 0.00 -23.26
CA ALA A 59 5.75 -1.02 -23.42
C ALA A 59 6.81 -0.64 -24.49
N THR A 60 6.41 0.07 -25.55
CA THR A 60 7.32 0.50 -26.63
C THR A 60 8.36 1.50 -26.12
N LEU A 61 7.95 2.47 -25.30
CA LEU A 61 8.87 3.44 -24.70
C LEU A 61 9.85 2.74 -23.77
N TYR A 62 9.36 1.88 -22.88
CA TYR A 62 10.22 1.13 -21.96
C TYR A 62 11.20 0.21 -22.70
N ASN A 63 10.79 -0.40 -23.82
CA ASN A 63 11.68 -1.19 -24.66
C ASN A 63 12.76 -0.33 -25.33
N SER A 64 12.41 0.85 -25.84
CA SER A 64 13.38 1.79 -26.40
C SER A 64 14.41 2.21 -25.35
N LEU A 65 13.97 2.64 -24.17
CA LEU A 65 14.87 3.03 -23.07
C LEU A 65 15.76 1.86 -22.62
N ALA A 66 15.24 0.63 -22.58
CA ALA A 66 16.02 -0.57 -22.27
C ALA A 66 17.10 -0.85 -23.32
N ASN A 67 16.80 -0.67 -24.61
CA ASN A 67 17.77 -0.82 -25.70
C ASN A 67 18.88 0.22 -25.60
N THR A 68 18.55 1.49 -25.32
CA THR A 68 19.54 2.54 -25.07
C THR A 68 20.47 2.17 -23.92
N ILE A 69 19.93 1.67 -22.79
CA ILE A 69 20.73 1.20 -21.66
C ILE A 69 21.63 0.04 -22.06
N LYS A 70 21.12 -0.93 -22.84
CA LYS A 70 21.90 -2.09 -23.29
C LYS A 70 23.10 -1.68 -24.15
N ILE A 71 22.94 -0.69 -25.02
CA ILE A 71 24.03 -0.16 -25.85
C ILE A 71 25.05 0.59 -24.98
N ALA A 72 24.57 1.47 -24.08
CA ALA A 72 25.42 2.33 -23.25
C ALA A 72 25.87 1.70 -21.91
N GLN A 73 25.60 0.42 -21.67
CA GLN A 73 25.79 -0.22 -20.35
C GLN A 73 27.22 -0.17 -19.79
N HIS A 74 28.22 0.04 -20.64
CA HIS A 74 29.62 0.16 -20.24
C HIS A 74 29.99 1.58 -19.77
N GLU A 75 29.18 2.57 -20.13
CA GLU A 75 29.36 3.99 -19.76
C GLU A 75 28.52 4.38 -18.53
N ILE A 76 27.56 3.55 -18.15
CA ILE A 76 26.66 3.82 -17.02
C ILE A 76 27.23 3.20 -15.74
N HIS A 77 27.31 4.01 -14.69
CA HIS A 77 27.76 3.56 -13.37
C HIS A 77 26.87 2.40 -12.84
N PRO A 78 27.43 1.34 -12.24
CA PRO A 78 26.65 0.18 -11.77
C PRO A 78 25.48 0.53 -10.83
N LEU A 79 25.65 1.52 -9.95
CA LEU A 79 24.56 1.97 -9.07
C LEU A 79 23.44 2.73 -9.83
N GLU A 80 23.76 3.42 -10.92
CA GLU A 80 22.72 4.02 -11.76
C GLU A 80 21.99 2.93 -12.55
N LEU A 81 22.67 1.89 -13.03
CA LEU A 81 22.01 0.71 -13.61
C LEU A 81 21.06 0.03 -12.60
N ALA A 82 21.49 -0.08 -11.34
CA ALA A 82 20.65 -0.59 -10.25
C ALA A 82 19.38 0.25 -10.05
N LYS A 83 19.53 1.57 -10.08
CA LYS A 83 18.43 2.52 -9.96
C LYS A 83 17.50 2.44 -11.17
N TYR A 84 18.01 2.23 -12.38
CA TYR A 84 17.20 2.03 -13.58
C TYR A 84 16.39 0.73 -13.46
N ALA A 85 17.01 -0.37 -13.05
CA ALA A 85 16.33 -1.63 -12.75
C ALA A 85 15.16 -1.42 -11.76
N PHE A 86 15.37 -0.64 -10.70
CA PHE A 86 14.32 -0.27 -9.76
C PHE A 86 13.18 0.56 -10.37
N TYR A 87 13.46 1.47 -11.32
CA TYR A 87 12.39 2.22 -11.99
C TYR A 87 11.57 1.32 -12.92
N PHE A 88 12.23 0.43 -13.65
CA PHE A 88 11.55 -0.60 -14.42
C PHE A 88 10.63 -1.44 -13.51
N SER A 89 11.09 -1.93 -12.37
CA SER A 89 10.27 -2.81 -11.51
C SER A 89 9.00 -2.18 -10.95
N LYS A 90 8.83 -0.85 -11.04
CA LYS A 90 7.64 -0.15 -10.56
C LYS A 90 6.49 -0.11 -11.56
N THR A 91 6.76 -0.43 -12.82
CA THR A 91 5.85 -0.15 -13.92
C THR A 91 5.22 -1.44 -14.42
N ASN A 92 3.89 -1.49 -14.53
CA ASN A 92 3.19 -2.72 -14.92
C ASN A 92 3.48 -3.14 -16.38
N GLU A 93 3.77 -2.19 -17.26
CA GLU A 93 3.95 -2.38 -18.71
C GLU A 93 5.34 -2.88 -19.12
N ASN A 94 6.25 -3.11 -18.16
CA ASN A 94 7.66 -3.37 -18.47
C ASN A 94 8.07 -4.85 -18.55
N ILE A 95 7.09 -5.77 -18.47
CA ILE A 95 7.31 -7.19 -18.19
C ILE A 95 8.37 -7.84 -19.11
N LYS A 96 8.58 -7.32 -20.34
CA LYS A 96 9.60 -7.86 -21.26
C LYS A 96 10.92 -7.08 -21.25
N GLY A 97 10.89 -5.75 -21.21
CA GLY A 97 12.09 -4.91 -21.28
C GLY A 97 12.90 -4.89 -19.98
N GLY A 98 12.25 -5.03 -18.82
CA GLY A 98 12.89 -4.94 -17.51
C GLY A 98 13.95 -6.02 -17.25
N PHE A 99 13.70 -7.27 -17.67
CA PHE A 99 14.59 -8.40 -17.37
C PHE A 99 16.01 -8.22 -17.92
N GLY A 100 16.15 -7.63 -19.12
CA GLY A 100 17.47 -7.35 -19.69
C GLY A 100 18.26 -6.36 -18.85
N VAL A 101 17.62 -5.28 -18.42
CA VAL A 101 18.23 -4.24 -17.57
C VAL A 101 18.59 -4.80 -16.19
N TYR A 102 17.76 -5.69 -15.63
CA TYR A 102 18.03 -6.34 -14.34
C TYR A 102 19.32 -7.14 -14.41
N LYS A 103 19.45 -8.01 -15.43
CA LYS A 103 20.64 -8.85 -15.61
C LYS A 103 21.91 -8.02 -15.81
N ILE A 104 21.83 -6.96 -16.63
CA ILE A 104 22.95 -6.04 -16.86
C ILE A 104 23.41 -5.39 -15.55
N ALA A 105 22.46 -4.83 -14.80
CA ALA A 105 22.75 -4.21 -13.51
C ALA A 105 23.36 -5.23 -12.54
N GLU A 106 22.80 -6.43 -12.48
CA GLU A 106 23.25 -7.51 -11.62
C GLU A 106 24.69 -7.94 -11.91
N ASP A 107 25.03 -8.17 -13.18
CA ASP A 107 26.36 -8.61 -13.59
C ASP A 107 27.42 -7.53 -13.33
N LYS A 108 27.06 -6.25 -13.48
CA LYS A 108 27.94 -5.12 -13.13
C LYS A 108 28.13 -5.00 -11.62
N LEU A 109 27.06 -5.16 -10.83
CA LEU A 109 27.12 -5.06 -9.37
C LEU A 109 27.91 -6.20 -8.74
N LYS A 110 27.79 -7.45 -9.25
CA LYS A 110 28.55 -8.61 -8.74
C LYS A 110 30.05 -8.33 -8.67
N ASN A 111 30.61 -7.61 -9.65
CA ASN A 111 32.04 -7.33 -9.72
C ASN A 111 32.52 -6.26 -8.73
N ILE A 112 31.62 -5.41 -8.22
CA ILE A 112 31.99 -4.30 -7.33
C ILE A 112 31.48 -4.47 -5.90
N LEU A 113 30.56 -5.41 -5.67
CA LEU A 113 29.83 -5.52 -4.41
C LEU A 113 30.73 -5.74 -3.19
N GLU A 114 31.86 -6.43 -3.36
CA GLU A 114 32.80 -6.69 -2.26
C GLU A 114 33.53 -5.44 -1.75
N VAL A 115 33.75 -4.46 -2.63
CA VAL A 115 34.47 -3.21 -2.35
C VAL A 115 33.54 -2.01 -2.27
N THR A 116 32.24 -2.21 -2.51
CA THR A 116 31.21 -1.17 -2.38
C THR A 116 31.06 -0.80 -0.92
N ASP A 117 30.96 0.49 -0.61
CA ASP A 117 30.74 0.93 0.77
C ASP A 117 29.34 0.59 1.29
N PHE A 118 29.16 0.70 2.60
CA PHE A 118 27.91 0.35 3.24
C PHE A 118 26.72 1.23 2.81
N GLU A 119 26.96 2.51 2.51
CA GLU A 119 25.88 3.41 2.06
C GLU A 119 25.34 2.99 0.69
N ASP A 120 26.24 2.65 -0.22
CA ASP A 120 25.91 2.18 -1.55
C ASP A 120 25.28 0.78 -1.52
N ILE A 121 25.67 -0.09 -0.58
CA ILE A 121 24.93 -1.33 -0.31
C ILE A 121 23.49 -1.04 0.09
N ILE A 122 23.22 -0.04 0.95
CA ILE A 122 21.83 0.34 1.29
C ILE A 122 21.06 0.78 0.05
N LYS A 123 21.71 1.48 -0.91
CA LYS A 123 21.09 1.83 -2.20
C LYS A 123 20.78 0.58 -3.02
N ILE A 124 21.69 -0.39 -3.09
CA ILE A 124 21.45 -1.68 -3.77
C ILE A 124 20.29 -2.44 -3.12
N VAL A 125 20.23 -2.50 -1.80
CA VAL A 125 19.12 -3.12 -1.04
C VAL A 125 17.79 -2.42 -1.34
N LYS A 126 17.77 -1.08 -1.40
CA LYS A 126 16.59 -0.33 -1.84
C LYS A 126 16.14 -0.76 -3.23
N TYR A 127 17.07 -0.90 -4.17
CA TYR A 127 16.74 -1.13 -5.57
C TYR A 127 16.35 -2.57 -5.87
N PHE A 128 17.10 -3.55 -5.36
CA PHE A 128 16.89 -4.96 -5.67
C PHE A 128 16.02 -5.67 -4.63
N VAL A 129 16.44 -5.62 -3.37
CA VAL A 129 15.81 -6.40 -2.28
C VAL A 129 14.39 -5.92 -2.01
N SER A 130 14.15 -4.60 -1.97
CA SER A 130 12.80 -4.09 -1.66
C SER A 130 11.74 -4.40 -2.73
N GLN A 131 12.18 -4.67 -3.95
CA GLN A 131 11.32 -5.01 -5.09
C GLN A 131 11.37 -6.50 -5.42
N ASN A 132 12.20 -7.28 -4.71
CA ASN A 132 12.46 -8.68 -5.00
C ASN A 132 12.81 -8.92 -6.49
N ILE A 133 13.66 -8.05 -7.05
CA ILE A 133 14.15 -8.18 -8.42
C ILE A 133 15.59 -8.72 -8.41
N GLY A 134 15.97 -9.41 -9.48
CA GLY A 134 17.25 -10.13 -9.57
C GLY A 134 17.10 -11.64 -9.35
N SER A 135 18.18 -12.35 -9.63
CA SER A 135 18.34 -13.77 -9.36
C SER A 135 18.53 -14.02 -7.86
N ASN A 136 18.04 -15.17 -7.37
CA ASN A 136 18.23 -15.58 -5.98
C ASN A 136 19.72 -15.58 -5.57
N ALA A 137 20.61 -16.04 -6.46
CA ALA A 137 22.05 -16.04 -6.23
C ALA A 137 22.61 -14.63 -5.99
N PHE A 138 22.14 -13.63 -6.75
CA PHE A 138 22.57 -12.25 -6.53
C PHE A 138 21.99 -11.65 -5.25
N LEU A 139 20.71 -11.88 -4.96
CA LEU A 139 20.10 -11.41 -3.73
C LEU A 139 20.85 -11.97 -2.51
N GLU A 140 21.22 -13.26 -2.54
CA GLU A 140 22.05 -13.88 -1.52
C GLU A 140 23.45 -13.22 -1.41
N LEU A 141 24.07 -12.83 -2.53
CA LEU A 141 25.33 -12.07 -2.51
C LEU A 141 25.15 -10.69 -1.87
N VAL A 142 24.07 -9.97 -2.18
CA VAL A 142 23.74 -8.68 -1.54
C VAL A 142 23.54 -8.86 -0.04
N GLU A 143 22.85 -9.91 0.39
CA GLU A 143 22.67 -10.24 1.81
C GLU A 143 23.99 -10.54 2.51
N LYS A 144 24.88 -11.32 1.89
CA LYS A 144 26.23 -11.61 2.40
C LYS A 144 27.06 -10.35 2.57
N SER A 145 27.11 -9.50 1.55
CA SER A 145 27.86 -8.24 1.59
C SER A 145 27.29 -7.28 2.63
N LEU A 146 25.96 -7.17 2.71
CA LEU A 146 25.29 -6.37 3.74
C LEU A 146 25.64 -6.86 5.15
N MET A 147 25.63 -8.18 5.39
CA MET A 147 25.98 -8.75 6.69
C MET A 147 27.44 -8.53 7.05
N LYS A 148 28.35 -8.73 6.10
CA LYS A 148 29.81 -8.56 6.28
C LYS A 148 30.16 -7.11 6.63
N GLN A 149 29.51 -6.16 5.98
CA GLN A 149 29.77 -4.73 6.18
C GLN A 149 28.87 -4.07 7.22
N TYR A 150 27.95 -4.82 7.83
CA TYR A 150 27.03 -4.26 8.81
C TYR A 150 27.82 -3.73 10.02
N PRO A 151 27.72 -2.42 10.34
CA PRO A 151 28.50 -1.82 11.42
C PRO A 151 28.08 -2.44 12.75
N GLY A 152 29.01 -3.18 13.37
CA GLY A 152 28.84 -3.74 14.71
C GLY A 152 28.97 -2.69 15.80
N ASN A 153 28.70 -3.08 17.05
CA ASN A 153 28.87 -2.19 18.21
C ASN A 153 30.31 -1.66 18.32
N ASP A 154 31.29 -2.48 17.95
CA ASP A 154 32.72 -2.13 17.99
C ASP A 154 33.09 -1.01 16.99
N MET A 155 32.21 -0.72 16.02
CA MET A 155 32.37 0.37 15.04
C MET A 155 31.48 1.59 15.36
N GLY A 156 31.00 1.71 16.61
CA GLY A 156 30.07 2.77 17.01
C GLY A 156 28.60 2.50 16.69
N GLY A 157 28.29 1.28 16.21
CA GLY A 157 26.93 0.86 15.87
C GLY A 157 26.41 1.46 14.56
N ILE A 158 25.21 1.04 14.16
CA ILE A 158 24.57 1.52 12.94
C ILE A 158 23.97 2.93 13.14
N PRO A 159 24.24 3.90 12.25
CA PRO A 159 23.56 5.18 12.29
C PRO A 159 22.04 5.02 12.17
N PRO A 160 21.23 5.71 12.99
CA PRO A 160 19.76 5.57 12.99
C PRO A 160 19.12 5.70 11.60
N GLY A 161 19.60 6.66 10.80
CA GLY A 161 19.10 6.87 9.44
C GLY A 161 19.33 5.68 8.50
N TYR A 162 20.44 4.95 8.67
CA TYR A 162 20.77 3.78 7.87
C TYR A 162 19.97 2.56 8.31
N LEU A 163 19.81 2.37 9.62
CA LEU A 163 18.98 1.30 10.16
C LEU A 163 17.52 1.41 9.68
N VAL A 164 16.94 2.60 9.79
CA VAL A 164 15.55 2.87 9.37
C VAL A 164 15.37 2.60 7.86
N LYS A 165 16.36 2.99 7.04
CA LYS A 165 16.35 2.69 5.60
C LYS A 165 16.39 1.19 5.35
N LEU A 166 17.31 0.45 6.00
CA LEU A 166 17.42 -1.00 5.84
C LEU A 166 16.12 -1.69 6.23
N ILE A 167 15.57 -1.42 7.42
CA ILE A 167 14.29 -1.98 7.88
C ILE A 167 13.19 -1.72 6.85
N LYS A 168 13.09 -0.49 6.33
CA LYS A 168 12.10 -0.12 5.30
C LYS A 168 12.26 -0.94 4.03
N TYR A 169 13.48 -1.19 3.59
CA TYR A 169 13.76 -1.88 2.33
C TYR A 169 13.73 -3.40 2.46
N THR A 170 13.92 -3.95 3.67
CA THR A 170 14.02 -5.40 3.88
C THR A 170 12.83 -6.01 4.61
N SER A 171 11.91 -5.23 5.18
CA SER A 171 10.87 -5.80 6.06
C SER A 171 10.01 -6.87 5.39
N LYS A 172 9.74 -6.74 4.10
CA LYS A 172 8.98 -7.72 3.30
C LYS A 172 9.84 -8.82 2.68
N HIS A 173 11.15 -8.66 2.68
CA HIS A 173 12.06 -9.59 2.04
C HIS A 173 12.23 -10.85 2.87
N TYR A 174 12.32 -12.01 2.21
CA TYR A 174 12.68 -13.25 2.88
C TYR A 174 14.18 -13.49 2.67
N PHE A 175 14.96 -13.27 3.72
CA PHE A 175 16.41 -13.49 3.69
C PHE A 175 16.71 -14.96 3.45
N GLN A 176 17.49 -15.23 2.41
CA GLN A 176 17.91 -16.59 2.03
C GLN A 176 19.21 -16.97 2.76
N TYR A 177 20.07 -15.98 2.98
CA TYR A 177 21.32 -16.15 3.69
C TYR A 177 21.12 -16.11 5.21
N ASN A 178 21.59 -17.15 5.88
CA ASN A 178 21.67 -17.27 7.34
C ASN A 178 20.33 -17.11 8.08
N ASP A 179 19.29 -17.81 7.59
CA ASP A 179 17.97 -18.03 8.21
C ASP A 179 17.54 -16.97 9.25
N LYS A 180 17.24 -15.76 8.77
CA LYS A 180 16.70 -14.62 9.55
C LYS A 180 17.67 -13.94 10.53
N ALA A 181 18.96 -14.31 10.59
CA ALA A 181 19.92 -13.68 11.49
C ALA A 181 20.02 -12.16 11.29
N LEU A 182 20.05 -11.68 10.04
CA LEU A 182 20.04 -10.25 9.73
C LEU A 182 18.76 -9.56 10.22
N PHE A 183 17.61 -10.22 10.07
CA PHE A 183 16.33 -9.70 10.55
C PHE A 183 16.35 -9.49 12.07
N HIS A 184 16.79 -10.50 12.83
CA HIS A 184 16.92 -10.39 14.28
C HIS A 184 17.95 -9.32 14.70
N LYS A 185 19.03 -9.16 13.95
CA LYS A 185 20.03 -8.10 14.19
C LYS A 185 19.43 -6.70 13.98
N LEU A 186 18.75 -6.48 12.85
CA LEU A 186 18.07 -5.20 12.55
C LEU A 186 17.01 -4.87 13.61
N GLU A 187 16.28 -5.88 14.08
CA GLU A 187 15.29 -5.71 15.13
C GLU A 187 15.92 -5.35 16.49
N ALA A 188 16.96 -6.07 16.90
CA ALA A 188 17.67 -5.80 18.15
C ALA A 188 18.29 -4.40 18.17
N ASP A 189 18.87 -3.95 17.05
CA ASP A 189 19.42 -2.59 16.96
C ASP A 189 18.31 -1.54 16.90
N ALA A 190 17.15 -1.85 16.32
CA ALA A 190 15.99 -0.95 16.33
C ALA A 190 15.50 -0.72 17.76
N ILE A 191 15.32 -1.79 18.52
CA ILE A 191 14.92 -1.74 19.94
C ILE A 191 15.82 -0.80 20.74
N LYS A 192 17.14 -0.91 20.57
CA LYS A 192 18.12 -0.06 21.26
C LYS A 192 18.05 1.40 20.83
N LEU A 193 17.82 1.66 19.54
CA LEU A 193 17.88 3.02 19.00
C LEU A 193 16.55 3.78 19.08
N ILE A 194 15.41 3.09 19.25
CA ILE A 194 14.07 3.69 19.33
C ILE A 194 13.98 4.93 20.24
N PRO A 195 14.54 4.94 21.46
CA PRO A 195 14.49 6.11 22.34
C PRO A 195 15.11 7.39 21.73
N PHE A 196 16.02 7.25 20.77
CA PHE A 196 16.73 8.35 20.12
C PHE A 196 16.18 8.69 18.74
N LEU A 197 15.17 7.96 18.26
CA LEU A 197 14.60 8.18 16.93
C LEU A 197 13.66 9.38 16.91
N THR A 198 13.63 10.04 15.75
CA THR A 198 12.63 11.04 15.39
C THR A 198 11.26 10.40 15.18
N SER A 199 10.18 11.18 15.27
CA SER A 199 8.80 10.74 15.00
C SER A 199 8.67 10.03 13.64
N GLN A 200 9.28 10.57 12.59
CA GLN A 200 9.25 9.98 11.25
C GLN A 200 9.97 8.63 11.18
N GLN A 201 11.09 8.47 11.89
CA GLN A 201 11.86 7.23 11.92
C GLN A 201 11.11 6.13 12.68
N VAL A 202 10.57 6.44 13.87
CA VAL A 202 9.74 5.52 14.67
C VAL A 202 8.60 4.96 13.83
N LEU A 203 7.87 5.84 13.12
CA LEU A 203 6.75 5.43 12.28
C LEU A 203 7.16 4.66 11.04
N THR A 204 8.35 4.94 10.50
CA THR A 204 8.88 4.16 9.38
C THR A 204 9.16 2.73 9.84
N ILE A 205 9.73 2.54 11.03
CA ILE A 205 9.96 1.21 11.60
C ILE A 205 8.63 0.51 11.88
N LEU A 206 7.71 1.16 12.61
CA LEU A 206 6.37 0.62 12.91
C LEU A 206 5.68 0.16 11.63
N TRP A 207 5.56 1.04 10.64
CA TRP A 207 4.90 0.74 9.37
C TRP A 207 5.56 -0.44 8.64
N SER A 208 6.89 -0.50 8.65
CA SER A 208 7.64 -1.52 7.91
C SER A 208 7.42 -2.92 8.51
N TYR A 209 7.50 -3.06 9.84
CA TYR A 209 7.27 -4.32 10.53
C TYR A 209 5.80 -4.73 10.53
N SER A 210 4.88 -3.79 10.76
CA SER A 210 3.44 -4.07 10.74
C SER A 210 3.00 -4.54 9.37
N ARG A 211 3.35 -3.83 8.30
CA ARG A 211 2.99 -4.23 6.92
C ARG A 211 3.58 -5.58 6.53
N ALA A 212 4.74 -5.94 7.08
CA ALA A 212 5.35 -7.24 6.86
C ALA A 212 4.72 -8.37 7.70
N ARG A 213 3.85 -8.04 8.66
CA ARG A 213 3.35 -8.98 9.69
C ARG A 213 4.53 -9.67 10.39
N ARG A 214 5.51 -8.88 10.83
CA ARG A 214 6.74 -9.33 11.53
C ARG A 214 7.02 -8.46 12.76
N GLY A 215 8.10 -8.74 13.47
CA GLY A 215 8.51 -8.04 14.70
C GLY A 215 8.02 -8.75 15.95
N SER A 216 8.83 -8.70 16.99
CA SER A 216 8.57 -9.22 18.33
C SER A 216 7.68 -8.26 19.12
N LEU A 217 7.08 -8.79 20.19
CA LEU A 217 6.30 -7.99 21.13
C LEU A 217 7.14 -6.88 21.78
N ASP A 218 8.43 -7.12 22.03
CA ASP A 218 9.33 -6.15 22.66
C ASP A 218 9.60 -4.93 21.76
N LEU A 219 9.88 -5.17 20.47
CA LEU A 219 10.00 -4.09 19.47
C LEU A 219 8.76 -3.20 19.49
N TYR A 220 7.58 -3.82 19.48
CA TYR A 220 6.32 -3.11 19.44
C TYR A 220 6.05 -2.32 20.72
N LYS A 221 6.31 -2.90 21.90
CA LYS A 221 6.24 -2.18 23.18
C LYS A 221 7.15 -0.95 23.20
N LYS A 222 8.39 -1.07 22.72
CA LYS A 222 9.33 0.06 22.64
C LYS A 222 8.86 1.15 21.68
N LEU A 223 8.31 0.78 20.53
CA LEU A 223 7.71 1.74 19.59
C LEU A 223 6.54 2.48 20.22
N GLU A 224 5.68 1.76 20.95
CA GLU A 224 4.55 2.31 21.69
C GLU A 224 4.99 3.32 22.75
N GLU A 225 5.90 2.93 23.65
CA GLU A 225 6.48 3.81 24.68
C GLU A 225 7.00 5.10 24.04
N ARG A 226 7.74 4.96 22.93
CA ARG A 226 8.31 6.11 22.24
C ARG A 226 7.25 7.01 21.58
N ILE A 227 6.18 6.45 21.02
CA ILE A 227 5.09 7.23 20.43
C ILE A 227 4.37 8.03 21.52
N LEU A 228 4.12 7.41 22.68
CA LEU A 228 3.53 8.06 23.84
C LEU A 228 4.42 9.20 24.36
N GLU A 229 5.73 8.97 24.50
CA GLU A 229 6.70 10.00 24.90
C GLU A 229 6.74 11.20 23.94
N ILE A 230 6.65 10.93 22.63
CA ILE A 230 6.65 11.99 21.62
C ILE A 230 5.38 12.84 21.74
N GLY A 231 4.23 12.21 21.98
CA GLY A 231 2.92 12.85 22.02
C GLY A 231 2.23 12.84 20.65
N ILE A 232 0.95 12.46 20.61
CA ILE A 232 0.15 12.30 19.39
C ILE A 232 0.08 13.60 18.59
N GLU A 233 0.03 14.74 19.27
CA GLU A 233 -0.10 16.07 18.70
C GLU A 233 1.11 16.49 17.83
N LYS A 234 2.27 15.85 18.02
CA LYS A 234 3.49 16.10 17.22
C LYS A 234 3.51 15.33 15.90
N PHE A 235 2.55 14.45 15.67
CA PHE A 235 2.43 13.69 14.43
C PHE A 235 1.46 14.37 13.47
N GLN A 236 1.86 14.48 12.20
CA GLN A 236 0.95 14.91 11.12
C GLN A 236 -0.18 13.88 10.92
N SER A 237 -1.35 14.31 10.42
CA SER A 237 -2.51 13.42 10.26
C SER A 237 -2.22 12.15 9.45
N HIS A 238 -1.44 12.26 8.36
CA HIS A 238 -1.07 11.10 7.54
C HIS A 238 -0.20 10.06 8.29
N TYR A 239 0.47 10.48 9.37
CA TYR A 239 1.25 9.59 10.23
C TYR A 239 0.35 8.82 11.21
N LEU A 240 -0.76 9.40 11.66
CA LEU A 240 -1.72 8.72 12.53
C LEU A 240 -2.38 7.53 11.83
N VAL A 241 -2.62 7.64 10.52
CA VAL A 241 -3.07 6.51 9.68
C VAL A 241 -2.10 5.34 9.78
N LYS A 242 -0.79 5.61 9.79
CA LYS A 242 0.24 4.55 9.91
C LYS A 242 0.23 3.91 11.29
N ILE A 243 0.01 4.69 12.35
CA ILE A 243 -0.11 4.19 13.72
C ILE A 243 -1.32 3.25 13.81
N LEU A 244 -2.50 3.70 13.37
CA LEU A 244 -3.72 2.89 13.35
C LEU A 244 -3.57 1.61 12.54
N THR A 245 -2.99 1.70 11.34
CA THR A 245 -2.73 0.50 10.52
C THR A 245 -1.81 -0.48 11.26
N GLY A 246 -0.81 0.04 11.97
CA GLY A 246 0.09 -0.77 12.79
C GLY A 246 -0.63 -1.50 13.92
N MET A 247 -1.60 -0.84 14.56
CA MET A 247 -2.45 -1.40 15.61
C MET A 247 -3.32 -2.54 15.06
N ASN A 248 -3.96 -2.36 13.91
CA ASN A 248 -4.89 -3.33 13.30
C ASN A 248 -4.22 -4.67 12.95
N ILE A 249 -3.02 -4.63 12.37
CA ILE A 249 -2.41 -5.83 11.78
C ILE A 249 -2.02 -6.87 12.83
N ARG A 250 -1.82 -6.48 14.09
CA ARG A 250 -1.24 -7.38 15.09
C ARG A 250 -2.09 -7.67 16.31
N ASN A 251 -3.18 -6.95 16.57
CA ASN A 251 -3.87 -6.99 17.88
C ASN A 251 -2.90 -6.88 19.09
N ALA A 252 -1.64 -6.48 18.85
CA ALA A 252 -0.52 -6.69 19.78
C ALA A 252 -0.42 -5.57 20.81
N PHE A 253 -1.37 -4.65 20.79
CA PHE A 253 -1.30 -3.40 21.52
C PHE A 253 -2.65 -3.08 22.15
N GLN A 254 -3.12 -3.96 23.03
CA GLN A 254 -4.26 -3.62 23.86
C GLN A 254 -4.02 -2.30 24.62
N SER A 255 -2.78 -2.07 25.07
CA SER A 255 -2.34 -0.82 25.67
C SER A 255 -2.34 0.37 24.69
N LEU A 256 -1.95 0.23 23.41
CA LEU A 256 -2.09 1.34 22.43
C LEU A 256 -3.54 1.65 22.13
N ASN A 257 -4.39 0.63 22.03
CA ASN A 257 -5.83 0.85 21.82
C ASN A 257 -6.41 1.65 22.99
N GLU A 258 -6.03 1.32 24.22
CA GLU A 258 -6.49 2.04 25.42
C GLU A 258 -5.89 3.45 25.53
N GLN A 259 -4.59 3.61 25.29
CA GLN A 259 -3.86 4.85 25.57
C GLN A 259 -3.78 5.80 24.38
N LEU A 260 -3.60 5.32 23.13
CA LEU A 260 -3.41 6.17 21.96
C LEU A 260 -4.68 6.43 21.17
N LEU A 261 -5.64 5.50 21.15
CA LEU A 261 -6.83 5.66 20.30
C LEU A 261 -7.62 6.92 20.68
N THR A 262 -7.89 7.11 21.97
CA THR A 262 -8.62 8.30 22.43
C THR A 262 -7.88 9.61 22.09
N PRO A 263 -6.58 9.78 22.38
CA PRO A 263 -5.80 10.93 21.90
C PRO A 263 -5.79 11.10 20.38
N ILE A 264 -5.69 10.02 19.60
CA ILE A 264 -5.73 10.07 18.13
C ILE A 264 -7.08 10.61 17.66
N LEU A 265 -8.18 10.11 18.21
CA LEU A 265 -9.54 10.58 17.86
C LEU A 265 -9.71 12.07 18.21
N LYS A 266 -9.31 12.48 19.43
CA LYS A 266 -9.37 13.88 19.87
C LYS A 266 -8.52 14.79 18.98
N TYR A 267 -7.31 14.37 18.64
CA TYR A 267 -6.44 15.14 17.75
C TYR A 267 -7.03 15.23 16.34
N MET A 268 -7.48 14.12 15.76
CA MET A 268 -8.08 14.13 14.42
C MET A 268 -9.35 14.97 14.36
N LYS A 269 -10.16 14.97 15.42
CA LYS A 269 -11.28 15.90 15.58
C LYS A 269 -10.84 17.37 15.50
N SER A 270 -9.74 17.73 16.16
CA SER A 270 -9.18 19.09 16.10
C SER A 270 -8.58 19.49 14.74
N GLN A 271 -8.32 18.50 13.88
CA GLN A 271 -7.79 18.66 12.51
C GLN A 271 -8.89 18.68 11.44
N ILE A 272 -10.17 18.53 11.81
CA ILE A 272 -11.27 18.63 10.86
C ILE A 272 -11.29 20.04 10.23
N GLY A 273 -11.34 20.10 8.91
CA GLY A 273 -11.19 21.31 8.10
C GLY A 273 -9.75 21.79 7.89
N LYS A 274 -8.74 21.20 8.56
CA LYS A 274 -7.32 21.58 8.45
C LYS A 274 -6.47 20.53 7.73
N CYS A 275 -6.79 19.24 7.89
CA CYS A 275 -6.06 18.17 7.21
C CYS A 275 -6.46 18.06 5.72
N LYS A 276 -5.64 17.36 4.93
CA LYS A 276 -5.98 17.14 3.52
C LYS A 276 -7.15 16.16 3.44
N TYR A 277 -8.04 16.37 2.47
CA TYR A 277 -9.14 15.45 2.17
C TYR A 277 -8.71 13.98 2.11
N SER A 278 -7.63 13.68 1.39
CA SER A 278 -7.10 12.32 1.27
C SER A 278 -6.62 11.73 2.60
N GLU A 279 -6.15 12.57 3.53
CA GLU A 279 -5.70 12.11 4.86
C GLU A 279 -6.90 11.78 5.75
N ALA A 280 -7.93 12.63 5.72
CA ALA A 280 -9.21 12.39 6.39
C ALA A 280 -9.85 11.07 5.93
N LEU A 281 -9.91 10.86 4.62
CA LEU A 281 -10.46 9.65 4.03
C LEU A 281 -9.70 8.39 4.45
N ASN A 282 -8.37 8.40 4.27
CA ASN A 282 -7.54 7.27 4.67
C ASN A 282 -7.65 6.99 6.18
N PHE A 283 -7.74 8.03 7.01
CA PHE A 283 -7.93 7.87 8.44
C PHE A 283 -9.24 7.16 8.78
N LEU A 284 -10.37 7.62 8.25
CA LEU A 284 -11.67 6.98 8.51
C LEU A 284 -11.71 5.55 8.00
N TYR A 285 -11.16 5.32 6.79
CA TYR A 285 -11.07 3.99 6.22
C TYR A 285 -10.22 3.04 7.08
N THR A 286 -9.09 3.49 7.61
CA THR A 286 -8.28 2.67 8.51
C THR A 286 -8.95 2.49 9.88
N LEU A 287 -9.66 3.52 10.37
CA LEU A 287 -10.34 3.48 11.66
C LEU A 287 -11.42 2.38 11.70
N VAL A 288 -12.12 2.11 10.60
CA VAL A 288 -13.14 1.03 10.56
C VAL A 288 -12.55 -0.38 10.58
N GLU A 289 -11.28 -0.49 10.20
CA GLU A 289 -10.55 -1.75 10.30
C GLU A 289 -9.99 -1.98 11.71
N VAL A 290 -10.08 -0.97 12.60
CA VAL A 290 -9.83 -1.12 14.03
C VAL A 290 -11.07 -1.76 14.64
N PRO A 291 -11.00 -2.97 15.23
CA PRO A 291 -12.14 -3.56 15.92
C PRO A 291 -12.73 -2.58 16.93
N PRO A 292 -14.06 -2.49 17.08
CA PRO A 292 -14.66 -1.64 18.10
C PRO A 292 -14.29 -2.21 19.47
N TYR A 293 -13.25 -1.65 20.09
CA TYR A 293 -12.83 -2.05 21.43
C TYR A 293 -13.75 -1.39 22.44
N HIS A 294 -14.17 -2.17 23.43
CA HIS A 294 -14.44 -1.59 24.74
C HIS A 294 -13.09 -1.16 25.32
N LEU A 295 -12.85 0.15 25.44
CA LEU A 295 -11.67 0.62 26.16
C LEU A 295 -11.91 0.43 27.65
N ILE A 296 -10.88 0.02 28.37
CA ILE A 296 -10.92 0.04 29.83
C ILE A 296 -10.62 1.47 30.26
N ASN A 297 -11.54 2.12 30.97
CA ASN A 297 -11.31 3.46 31.53
C ASN A 297 -10.37 3.39 32.75
N GLU A 298 -9.99 4.55 33.30
CA GLU A 298 -9.12 4.63 34.48
C GLU A 298 -9.70 3.88 35.70
N ASP A 299 -11.04 3.73 35.75
CA ASP A 299 -11.77 3.01 36.80
C ASP A 299 -11.90 1.49 36.54
N GLY A 300 -11.28 0.95 35.49
CA GLY A 300 -11.34 -0.47 35.14
C GLY A 300 -12.63 -0.92 34.44
N GLN A 301 -13.54 0.00 34.12
CA GLN A 301 -14.81 -0.26 33.43
C GLN A 301 -14.65 -0.20 31.90
N ARG A 302 -15.41 -1.06 31.22
CA ARG A 302 -15.50 -1.08 29.75
C ARG A 302 -16.34 0.09 29.24
N ARG A 303 -15.68 1.05 28.61
CA ARG A 303 -16.30 2.15 27.86
C ARG A 303 -16.42 1.75 26.38
N ASN A 304 -17.63 1.84 25.85
CA ASN A 304 -17.85 1.76 24.41
C ASN A 304 -17.43 3.09 23.76
N ILE A 305 -16.48 3.05 22.81
CA ILE A 305 -16.01 4.23 22.06
C ILE A 305 -16.75 4.47 20.74
N GLN A 306 -17.79 3.67 20.47
CA GLN A 306 -18.58 3.80 19.25
C GLN A 306 -19.14 5.22 19.12
N GLU A 307 -19.61 5.84 20.22
CA GLU A 307 -20.13 7.21 20.15
C GLU A 307 -19.09 8.26 19.71
N GLU A 308 -17.82 8.09 20.09
CA GLU A 308 -16.74 8.98 19.65
C GLU A 308 -16.40 8.78 18.18
N TYR A 309 -16.37 7.52 17.73
CA TYR A 309 -16.24 7.20 16.31
C TYR A 309 -17.38 7.88 15.57
N ASP A 310 -18.58 7.76 16.14
CA ASP A 310 -19.79 8.24 15.53
C ASP A 310 -19.79 9.75 15.31
N LYS A 311 -19.51 10.51 16.36
CA LYS A 311 -19.40 11.97 16.26
C LYS A 311 -18.34 12.38 15.25
N LEU A 312 -17.24 11.63 15.17
CA LEU A 312 -16.15 11.93 14.25
C LEU A 312 -16.57 11.72 12.78
N PHE A 313 -17.25 10.62 12.47
CA PHE A 313 -17.76 10.34 11.12
C PHE A 313 -18.70 11.43 10.61
N VAL A 314 -19.64 11.88 11.44
CA VAL A 314 -20.59 12.97 11.11
C VAL A 314 -19.85 14.28 10.84
N GLU A 315 -18.87 14.63 11.68
CA GLU A 315 -18.12 15.88 11.52
C GLU A 315 -17.26 15.87 10.23
N PHE A 316 -16.68 14.72 9.86
CA PHE A 316 -15.98 14.56 8.58
C PHE A 316 -16.93 14.60 7.38
N GLU A 317 -18.11 13.98 7.47
CA GLU A 317 -19.18 14.05 6.46
C GLU A 317 -19.53 15.50 6.11
N TYR A 318 -19.85 16.29 7.13
CA TYR A 318 -20.24 17.68 6.95
C TYR A 318 -19.09 18.56 6.44
N SER A 319 -17.88 18.33 6.95
CA SER A 319 -16.75 19.23 6.69
C SER A 319 -16.07 18.99 5.35
N TYR A 320 -16.00 17.74 4.90
CA TYR A 320 -15.29 17.36 3.68
C TYR A 320 -16.23 16.82 2.61
N TYR A 321 -17.08 15.85 2.95
CA TYR A 321 -17.77 15.06 1.93
C TYR A 321 -18.98 15.78 1.32
N LYS A 322 -19.82 16.45 2.13
CA LYS A 322 -20.95 17.23 1.59
C LYS A 322 -20.49 18.45 0.77
N LYS A 323 -19.31 19.01 1.10
CA LYS A 323 -18.74 20.16 0.37
C LYS A 323 -18.04 19.77 -0.93
N ALA A 324 -17.54 18.54 -1.04
CA ALA A 324 -16.81 18.06 -2.22
C ALA A 324 -17.70 17.76 -3.44
N GLN A 325 -18.92 18.32 -3.47
CA GLN A 325 -19.94 18.24 -4.52
C GLN A 325 -19.39 17.72 -5.88
N TYR A 326 -19.55 16.40 -6.08
CA TYR A 326 -19.57 15.67 -7.35
C TYR A 326 -18.31 15.05 -7.98
N LYS A 327 -17.14 14.96 -7.32
CA LYS A 327 -15.98 14.28 -7.96
C LYS A 327 -15.13 13.41 -7.03
N TYR A 328 -15.73 12.36 -6.48
CA TYR A 328 -14.94 11.28 -5.90
C TYR A 328 -14.37 10.40 -7.00
N LYS A 329 -13.10 10.00 -6.85
CA LYS A 329 -12.61 8.86 -7.62
C LYS A 329 -13.34 7.61 -7.13
N ILE A 330 -13.54 6.64 -8.01
CA ILE A 330 -14.28 5.42 -7.65
C ILE A 330 -13.64 4.66 -6.46
N ASP A 331 -12.30 4.67 -6.36
CA ASP A 331 -11.57 4.14 -5.20
C ASP A 331 -11.99 4.83 -3.90
N GLU A 332 -12.14 6.16 -3.93
CA GLU A 332 -12.52 6.98 -2.77
C GLU A 332 -13.98 6.73 -2.40
N THR A 333 -14.88 6.66 -3.39
CA THR A 333 -16.29 6.29 -3.20
C THR A 333 -16.40 4.93 -2.50
N CYS A 334 -15.60 3.95 -2.92
CA CYS A 334 -15.60 2.62 -2.29
C CYS A 334 -15.09 2.67 -0.84
N GLN A 335 -14.04 3.45 -0.56
CA GLN A 335 -13.51 3.62 0.79
C GLN A 335 -14.53 4.30 1.72
N ILE A 336 -15.14 5.40 1.26
CA ILE A 336 -16.20 6.12 2.01
C ILE A 336 -17.36 5.16 2.29
N TYR A 337 -17.88 4.50 1.26
CA TYR A 337 -19.03 3.61 1.41
C TYR A 337 -18.75 2.50 2.43
N TYR A 338 -17.61 1.81 2.29
CA TYR A 338 -17.22 0.77 3.22
C TYR A 338 -17.10 1.29 4.65
N ALA A 339 -16.44 2.44 4.86
CA ALA A 339 -16.23 3.01 6.18
C ALA A 339 -17.55 3.39 6.88
N PHE A 340 -18.50 3.95 6.15
CA PHE A 340 -19.81 4.30 6.72
C PHE A 340 -20.66 3.06 7.00
N CYS A 341 -20.65 2.06 6.11
CA CYS A 341 -21.37 0.80 6.33
C CYS A 341 -20.85 0.03 7.55
N GLN A 342 -19.54 -0.04 7.77
CA GLN A 342 -18.99 -0.82 8.90
C GLN A 342 -19.32 -0.24 10.27
N ASN A 343 -19.50 1.07 10.38
CA ASN A 343 -19.88 1.70 11.65
C ASN A 343 -21.40 1.71 11.90
N ASN A 344 -22.20 0.98 11.11
CA ASN A 344 -23.67 1.00 11.17
C ASN A 344 -24.23 2.43 11.19
N PHE A 345 -23.63 3.32 10.39
CA PHE A 345 -23.97 4.72 10.45
C PHE A 345 -25.33 5.04 9.85
N GLY A 346 -26.17 5.68 10.66
CA GLY A 346 -27.26 6.52 10.18
C GLY A 346 -26.75 7.86 9.65
N SER A 347 -25.79 7.85 8.70
CA SER A 347 -25.59 9.04 7.86
C SER A 347 -26.96 9.43 7.30
N SER A 348 -27.23 10.72 7.07
CA SER A 348 -28.47 11.11 6.38
C SER A 348 -28.65 10.16 5.20
N SER A 349 -29.75 9.41 5.14
CA SER A 349 -29.99 8.36 4.14
C SER A 349 -29.67 8.84 2.73
N GLU A 350 -29.82 10.14 2.49
CA GLU A 350 -29.42 10.91 1.32
C GLU A 350 -27.92 10.78 0.94
N PHE A 351 -26.98 10.94 1.88
CA PHE A 351 -25.54 10.89 1.57
C PHE A 351 -25.10 9.49 1.15
N LEU A 352 -25.49 8.46 1.90
CA LEU A 352 -25.21 7.08 1.49
C LEU A 352 -25.88 6.75 0.17
N SER A 353 -27.14 7.14 -0.04
CA SER A 353 -27.81 6.93 -1.32
C SER A 353 -27.07 7.61 -2.48
N PHE A 354 -26.53 8.80 -2.26
CA PHE A 354 -25.70 9.50 -3.26
C PHE A 354 -24.40 8.75 -3.56
N ILE A 355 -23.70 8.23 -2.55
CA ILE A 355 -22.49 7.42 -2.73
C ILE A 355 -22.84 6.09 -3.43
N GLU A 356 -23.93 5.43 -3.05
CA GLU A 356 -24.44 4.19 -3.64
C GLU A 356 -24.70 4.35 -5.13
N GLN A 357 -25.31 5.47 -5.56
CA GLN A 357 -25.60 5.75 -6.97
C GLN A 357 -24.35 5.87 -7.86
N GLN A 358 -23.17 6.12 -7.27
CA GLN A 358 -21.90 6.17 -8.00
C GLN A 358 -21.23 4.80 -8.14
N LEU A 359 -21.66 3.80 -7.37
CA LEU A 359 -21.08 2.47 -7.37
C LEU A 359 -21.82 1.56 -8.34
N THR A 360 -21.30 1.46 -9.57
CA THR A 360 -21.76 0.47 -10.54
C THR A 360 -20.93 -0.81 -10.44
N PRO A 361 -21.49 -1.99 -10.76
CA PRO A 361 -20.76 -3.26 -10.71
C PRO A 361 -19.43 -3.24 -11.47
N THR A 362 -19.41 -2.61 -12.64
CA THR A 362 -18.24 -2.54 -13.52
C THR A 362 -17.22 -1.47 -13.10
N SER A 363 -17.60 -0.52 -12.24
CA SER A 363 -16.68 0.52 -11.79
C SER A 363 -15.90 0.12 -10.53
N ILE A 364 -16.37 -0.86 -9.76
CA ILE A 364 -15.75 -1.24 -8.49
C ILE A 364 -14.37 -1.86 -8.72
N PRO A 365 -13.30 -1.24 -8.20
CA PRO A 365 -11.93 -1.75 -8.33
C PRO A 365 -11.74 -3.05 -7.56
N LYS A 366 -10.93 -3.97 -8.11
CA LYS A 366 -10.63 -5.28 -7.49
C LYS A 366 -10.29 -5.20 -5.99
N PRO A 367 -9.46 -4.27 -5.50
CA PRO A 367 -9.11 -4.20 -4.07
C PRO A 367 -10.31 -3.94 -3.13
N TYR A 368 -11.41 -3.39 -3.64
CA TYR A 368 -12.60 -3.07 -2.85
C TYR A 368 -13.78 -4.01 -3.11
N PHE A 369 -13.71 -4.85 -4.14
CA PHE A 369 -14.82 -5.70 -4.58
C PHE A 369 -15.48 -6.50 -3.44
N ALA A 370 -14.67 -7.25 -2.67
CA ALA A 370 -15.15 -8.06 -1.55
C ALA A 370 -15.77 -7.21 -0.42
N LYS A 371 -15.22 -6.02 -0.16
CA LYS A 371 -15.70 -5.09 0.87
C LYS A 371 -17.03 -4.45 0.48
N ILE A 372 -17.20 -4.10 -0.80
CA ILE A 372 -18.44 -3.48 -1.29
C ILE A 372 -19.60 -4.48 -1.36
N ILE A 373 -19.39 -5.69 -1.90
CA ILE A 373 -20.45 -6.71 -1.88
C ILE A 373 -20.89 -7.05 -0.46
N TYR A 374 -19.92 -7.11 0.47
CA TYR A 374 -20.18 -7.33 1.89
C TYR A 374 -20.99 -6.18 2.49
N SER A 375 -20.59 -4.93 2.26
CA SER A 375 -21.35 -3.76 2.72
C SER A 375 -22.79 -3.74 2.17
N PHE A 376 -22.98 -3.98 0.86
CA PHE A 376 -24.33 -4.03 0.30
C PHE A 376 -25.18 -5.11 0.96
N THR A 377 -24.62 -6.31 1.15
CA THR A 377 -25.34 -7.44 1.75
C THR A 377 -25.66 -7.19 3.22
N GLN A 378 -24.69 -6.68 3.99
CA GLN A 378 -24.85 -6.36 5.41
C GLN A 378 -25.96 -5.32 5.65
N HIS A 379 -26.14 -4.38 4.72
CA HIS A 379 -27.16 -3.33 4.79
C HIS A 379 -28.43 -3.66 3.99
N MET A 380 -28.62 -4.94 3.64
CA MET A 380 -29.81 -5.43 2.91
C MET A 380 -30.05 -4.73 1.56
N LYS A 381 -28.99 -4.19 0.94
CA LYS A 381 -28.98 -3.54 -0.39
C LYS A 381 -28.84 -4.59 -1.49
N PHE A 382 -29.74 -5.56 -1.49
CA PHE A 382 -29.62 -6.74 -2.36
C PHE A 382 -29.72 -6.40 -3.85
N SER A 383 -30.49 -5.38 -4.25
CA SER A 383 -30.58 -4.97 -5.66
C SER A 383 -29.26 -4.43 -6.21
N GLN A 384 -28.41 -3.85 -5.36
CA GLN A 384 -27.05 -3.41 -5.72
C GLN A 384 -26.03 -4.55 -5.66
N ALA A 385 -26.21 -5.51 -4.75
CA ALA A 385 -25.31 -6.64 -4.58
C ALA A 385 -25.48 -7.73 -5.66
N LEU A 386 -26.72 -8.02 -6.07
CA LEU A 386 -27.04 -9.09 -7.04
C LEU A 386 -26.27 -8.96 -8.37
N PRO A 387 -26.13 -7.76 -8.98
CA PRO A 387 -25.33 -7.57 -10.19
C PRO A 387 -23.83 -7.91 -10.06
N LEU A 388 -23.31 -8.09 -8.83
CA LEU A 388 -21.92 -8.50 -8.59
C LEU A 388 -21.72 -10.02 -8.66
N ILE A 389 -22.79 -10.81 -8.52
CA ILE A 389 -22.74 -12.29 -8.56
C ILE A 389 -22.18 -12.84 -9.89
N PRO A 390 -22.56 -12.32 -11.08
CA PRO A 390 -21.98 -12.78 -12.34
C PRO A 390 -20.45 -12.67 -12.39
N ILE A 391 -19.87 -11.64 -11.77
CA ILE A 391 -18.41 -11.44 -11.71
C ILE A 391 -17.77 -12.55 -10.84
N ILE A 392 -18.36 -12.89 -9.71
CA ILE A 392 -17.91 -14.01 -8.85
C ILE A 392 -17.99 -15.33 -9.62
N LYS A 393 -19.12 -15.60 -10.29
CA LYS A 393 -19.30 -16.80 -11.11
C LYS A 393 -18.26 -16.90 -12.22
N GLU A 394 -17.96 -15.79 -12.89
CA GLU A 394 -16.94 -15.73 -13.93
C GLU A 394 -15.55 -16.03 -13.36
N LEU A 395 -15.17 -15.43 -12.23
CA LEU A 395 -13.88 -15.71 -11.57
C LEU A 395 -13.73 -17.19 -11.20
N MET A 396 -14.81 -17.85 -10.78
CA MET A 396 -14.82 -19.27 -10.44
C MET A 396 -14.52 -20.19 -11.64
N LYS A 397 -14.77 -19.74 -12.88
CA LYS A 397 -14.40 -20.51 -14.08
C LYS A 397 -12.88 -20.62 -14.26
N TYR A 398 -12.12 -19.69 -13.70
CA TYR A 398 -10.66 -19.66 -13.78
C TYR A 398 -9.97 -20.37 -12.61
N GLY A 399 -10.72 -20.86 -11.62
CA GLY A 399 -10.19 -21.62 -10.49
C GLY A 399 -10.93 -21.35 -9.17
N ASP A 400 -10.38 -21.88 -8.08
CA ASP A 400 -10.93 -21.65 -6.74
C ASP A 400 -10.82 -20.16 -6.37
N ILE A 401 -11.98 -19.55 -6.05
CA ILE A 401 -12.10 -18.11 -5.79
C ILE A 401 -11.18 -17.63 -4.65
N LYS A 402 -10.80 -18.52 -3.71
CA LYS A 402 -9.88 -18.18 -2.62
C LYS A 402 -8.50 -17.73 -3.09
N TYR A 403 -8.08 -18.08 -4.32
CA TYR A 403 -6.80 -17.65 -4.88
C TYR A 403 -6.84 -16.23 -5.47
N PHE A 404 -8.04 -15.66 -5.63
CA PHE A 404 -8.23 -14.31 -6.18
C PHE A 404 -8.28 -13.23 -5.10
N PHE A 405 -8.54 -13.63 -3.84
CA PHE A 405 -8.80 -12.73 -2.72
C PHE A 405 -7.91 -13.04 -1.52
N SER A 406 -7.74 -12.06 -0.63
CA SER A 406 -7.15 -12.34 0.68
C SER A 406 -8.08 -13.27 1.48
N HIS A 407 -7.57 -13.93 2.52
CA HIS A 407 -8.40 -14.82 3.33
C HIS A 407 -9.63 -14.10 3.92
N GLU A 408 -9.46 -12.88 4.42
CA GLU A 408 -10.57 -12.07 4.96
C GLU A 408 -11.57 -11.67 3.88
N ASP A 409 -11.10 -11.26 2.71
CA ASP A 409 -11.96 -10.89 1.58
C ASP A 409 -12.72 -12.10 1.01
N TYR A 410 -12.09 -13.27 1.01
CA TYR A 410 -12.73 -14.53 0.68
C TYR A 410 -13.88 -14.84 1.65
N ILE A 411 -13.65 -14.70 2.97
CA ILE A 411 -14.71 -14.86 3.98
C ILE A 411 -15.87 -13.89 3.73
N ARG A 412 -15.58 -12.61 3.47
CA ARG A 412 -16.58 -11.58 3.14
C ARG A 412 -17.42 -11.99 1.93
N ILE A 413 -16.80 -12.50 0.87
CA ILE A 413 -17.50 -12.96 -0.35
C ILE A 413 -18.38 -14.17 -0.06
N CYS A 414 -17.87 -15.17 0.67
CA CYS A 414 -18.64 -16.37 1.00
C CYS A 414 -19.88 -16.03 1.84
N TRP A 415 -19.71 -15.20 2.87
CA TRP A 415 -20.83 -14.75 3.70
C TRP A 415 -21.87 -13.96 2.88
N SER A 416 -21.40 -13.04 2.04
CA SER A 416 -22.28 -12.24 1.19
C SER A 416 -23.09 -13.09 0.22
N SER A 417 -22.42 -14.06 -0.42
CA SER A 417 -23.03 -14.97 -1.38
C SER A 417 -24.09 -15.87 -0.73
N LEU A 418 -23.83 -16.36 0.48
CA LEU A 418 -24.78 -17.17 1.24
C LEU A 418 -26.07 -16.40 1.56
N LEU A 419 -25.94 -15.16 2.03
CA LEU A 419 -27.10 -14.31 2.33
C LEU A 419 -27.87 -13.94 1.07
N LEU A 420 -27.17 -13.61 -0.03
CA LEU A 420 -27.82 -13.32 -1.31
C LEU A 420 -28.61 -14.53 -1.81
N GLU A 421 -28.08 -15.74 -1.68
CA GLU A 421 -28.79 -16.99 -2.03
C GLU A 421 -30.05 -17.19 -1.18
N GLN A 422 -29.97 -16.94 0.13
CA GLN A 422 -31.12 -17.04 1.02
C GLN A 422 -32.19 -16.02 0.65
N THR A 423 -31.81 -14.77 0.38
CA THR A 423 -32.75 -13.72 -0.06
C THR A 423 -33.43 -14.12 -1.36
N ILE A 424 -32.69 -14.60 -2.37
CA ILE A 424 -33.26 -15.06 -3.64
C ILE A 424 -34.29 -16.18 -3.40
N LYS A 425 -33.95 -17.19 -2.59
CA LYS A 425 -34.86 -18.30 -2.25
C LYS A 425 -36.12 -17.83 -1.53
N ASN A 426 -35.98 -16.88 -0.59
CA ASN A 426 -37.10 -16.35 0.17
C ASN A 426 -37.97 -15.41 -0.66
N SER A 427 -37.41 -14.75 -1.68
CA SER A 427 -38.14 -13.87 -2.60
C SER A 427 -38.91 -14.59 -3.70
N GLN A 428 -39.02 -15.93 -3.65
CA GLN A 428 -39.79 -16.74 -4.61
C GLN A 428 -41.33 -16.57 -4.46
N GLU A 429 -41.79 -15.32 -4.53
CA GLU A 429 -42.84 -14.87 -5.44
C GLU A 429 -42.20 -14.08 -6.61
N ILE A 430 -41.26 -14.66 -7.36
CA ILE A 430 -40.91 -14.16 -8.70
C ILE A 430 -40.60 -15.37 -9.60
N ASP A 431 -41.40 -15.50 -10.65
CA ASP A 431 -41.33 -16.46 -11.74
C ASP A 431 -39.94 -16.58 -12.40
N GLN A 432 -39.63 -17.82 -12.79
CA GLN A 432 -38.75 -18.21 -13.91
C GLN A 432 -37.41 -17.45 -14.09
N HIS A 433 -36.53 -17.53 -13.09
CA HIS A 433 -35.09 -17.57 -13.39
C HIS A 433 -34.51 -18.92 -12.99
N ASP A 434 -34.56 -19.82 -13.97
CA ASP A 434 -34.07 -21.19 -13.96
C ASP A 434 -32.54 -21.32 -13.77
N GLU A 435 -32.15 -22.49 -13.26
CA GLU A 435 -30.80 -23.10 -13.19
C GLU A 435 -29.71 -22.43 -12.32
N ASP A 436 -29.78 -21.14 -12.05
CA ASP A 436 -28.67 -20.40 -11.43
C ASP A 436 -28.50 -20.56 -9.90
N THR A 437 -29.51 -21.12 -9.21
CA THR A 437 -29.59 -21.23 -7.74
C THR A 437 -29.16 -22.59 -7.18
N ALA A 438 -28.94 -23.60 -8.03
CA ALA A 438 -28.53 -24.94 -7.58
C ALA A 438 -27.05 -25.03 -7.14
N TYR A 439 -26.21 -24.07 -7.55
CA TYR A 439 -24.75 -24.18 -7.50
C TYR A 439 -24.11 -23.85 -6.14
N LEU A 440 -24.73 -23.02 -5.30
CA LEU A 440 -24.15 -22.60 -4.02
C LEU A 440 -24.28 -23.65 -2.90
N LYS A 441 -25.19 -24.63 -3.04
CA LYS A 441 -25.41 -25.73 -2.09
C LYS A 441 -24.19 -26.64 -1.87
N ASN A 442 -23.25 -26.69 -2.80
CA ASN A 442 -22.09 -27.58 -2.69
C ASN A 442 -20.92 -27.02 -1.86
N TYR A 443 -20.97 -25.74 -1.46
CA TYR A 443 -19.84 -25.07 -0.81
C TYR A 443 -20.03 -24.78 0.68
N SER A 444 -21.23 -24.90 1.24
CA SER A 444 -21.42 -24.83 2.71
C SER A 444 -21.03 -26.13 3.45
N LYS A 445 -20.65 -27.18 2.70
CA LYS A 445 -20.27 -28.51 3.22
C LYS A 445 -18.77 -28.82 3.17
N LYS A 446 -17.93 -27.88 2.71
CA LYS A 446 -16.46 -27.97 2.71
C LYS A 446 -15.88 -26.72 3.34
#